data_AF-X1IN82-F1
#
_entry.id   AF-X1IN82-F1
#
_cell.length_a   1.000
_cell.length_b   1.000
_cell.length_c   1.000
_cell.angle_alpha   90.00
_cell.angle_beta   90.00
_cell.angle_gamma   90.00
#
_symmetry.space_group_name_H-M   'P 1'
#
loop_
_entity.id
_entity.type
_entity.pdbx_description
1 polymer ?
#
loop_
_entity_poly.entity_id
_entity_poly.type
_entity_poly.pdbx_seq_one_letter_code
_entity_poly.pdbx_strand_id
1 'polypeptide(L)'
;TFNLVLALIFFLLAGLLDFIDGAVARFLQKATKKGAYLDTISDRYVEGIILLGFLFLPLPAFLLSAKVWIFLALFGSFLTTYSKAAAKEKEIVTEELKKGFLTRAERIILITLAMVLGIFNFSWLLYPIIILAIFSNITALQRIYLSLRPGQN
;
A
#
# COMPACT_ATOMS: atom_id res chain seq x y z
N THR A 1 -12.30 10.56 -16.61
CA THR A 1 -12.25 11.45 -15.44
C THR A 1 -13.37 11.19 -14.44
N PHE A 2 -14.64 11.15 -14.86
CA PHE A 2 -15.77 10.82 -13.98
C PHE A 2 -15.57 9.53 -13.15
N ASN A 3 -15.07 8.47 -13.78
CA ASN A 3 -14.76 7.21 -13.09
C ASN A 3 -13.68 7.35 -11.98
N LEU A 4 -12.72 8.28 -12.13
CA LEU A 4 -11.71 8.54 -11.10
C LEU A 4 -12.29 9.30 -9.90
N VAL A 5 -13.23 10.22 -10.14
CA VAL A 5 -13.93 10.92 -9.05
C VAL A 5 -14.70 9.92 -8.20
N LEU A 6 -15.44 9.02 -8.85
CA LEU A 6 -16.20 7.99 -8.15
C LEU A 6 -15.28 7.00 -7.40
N ALA A 7 -14.18 6.58 -8.04
CA ALA A 7 -13.17 5.74 -7.40
C ALA A 7 -12.56 6.42 -6.17
N LEU A 8 -12.25 7.71 -6.25
CA LEU A 8 -11.72 8.50 -5.14
C LEU A 8 -12.71 8.57 -3.99
N ILE A 9 -13.99 8.85 -4.26
CA ILE A 9 -15.04 8.91 -3.24
C ILE A 9 -15.17 7.56 -2.54
N PHE A 10 -15.30 6.46 -3.29
CA PHE A 10 -15.42 5.13 -2.70
C PHE A 10 -14.17 4.72 -1.92
N PHE A 11 -12.97 5.09 -2.40
CA PHE A 11 -11.73 4.79 -1.69
C PHE A 11 -11.64 5.52 -0.35
N LEU A 12 -11.98 6.81 -0.32
CA LEU A 12 -12.00 7.60 0.91
C LEU A 12 -13.08 7.11 1.88
N LEU A 13 -14.26 6.75 1.39
CA LEU A 13 -15.32 6.17 2.21
C LEU A 13 -14.89 4.81 2.80
N ALA A 14 -14.27 3.94 2.00
CA ALA A 14 -13.75 2.66 2.48
C ALA A 14 -12.69 2.87 3.58
N GLY A 15 -11.75 3.79 3.38
CA GLY A 15 -10.74 4.12 4.39
C GLY A 15 -11.32 4.72 5.67
N LEU A 16 -12.38 5.53 5.55
CA LEU A 16 -13.08 6.09 6.71
C LEU A 16 -13.80 5.01 7.51
N LEU A 17 -14.51 4.10 6.83
CA LEU A 17 -15.20 2.98 7.48
C LEU A 17 -14.21 2.05 8.18
N ASP A 18 -13.09 1.71 7.53
CA ASP A 18 -12.01 0.90 8.12
C ASP A 18 -11.45 1.54 9.41
N PHE A 19 -11.22 2.85 9.37
CA PHE A 19 -10.76 3.58 10.54
C PHE A 19 -11.77 3.54 11.70
N ILE A 20 -13.06 3.74 11.40
CA ILE A 20 -14.15 3.70 12.38
C ILE A 20 -14.28 2.28 12.97
N ASP A 21 -14.32 1.25 12.13
CA ASP A 21 -14.45 -0.14 12.56
C ASP A 21 -13.30 -0.55 13.48
N GLY A 22 -12.07 -0.19 13.11
CA GLY A 22 -10.89 -0.39 13.95
C GLY A 22 -10.97 0.36 15.29
N ALA A 23 -11.45 1.62 15.28
CA ALA A 23 -11.60 2.42 16.49
C ALA A 23 -12.67 1.86 17.43
N VAL A 24 -13.83 1.49 16.89
CA VAL A 24 -14.95 0.89 17.63
C VAL A 24 -14.55 -0.46 18.24
N ALA A 25 -13.86 -1.32 17.48
CA ALA A 25 -13.37 -2.60 17.99
C ALA A 25 -12.40 -2.44 19.17
N ARG A 26 -11.52 -1.43 19.12
CA ARG A 26 -10.60 -1.10 20.23
C ARG A 26 -11.34 -0.53 21.43
N PHE A 27 -12.27 0.40 21.22
CA PHE A 27 -13.06 1.02 22.29
C PHE A 27 -13.91 -0.03 23.03
N LEU A 28 -14.52 -0.97 22.31
CA LEU A 28 -15.31 -2.05 22.88
C LEU A 28 -14.49 -3.23 23.41
N GLN A 29 -13.15 -3.14 23.38
CA GLN A 29 -12.24 -4.26 23.71
C GLN A 29 -12.53 -5.57 22.95
N LYS A 30 -13.06 -5.47 21.73
CA LYS A 30 -13.38 -6.58 20.83
C LYS A 30 -12.32 -6.80 19.75
N ALA A 31 -11.17 -6.13 19.83
CA ALA A 31 -10.07 -6.33 18.89
C ALA A 31 -9.53 -7.77 19.01
N THR A 32 -9.52 -8.52 17.90
CA THR A 32 -9.06 -9.92 17.87
C THR A 32 -7.92 -10.11 16.87
N LYS A 33 -7.09 -11.14 17.09
CA LYS A 33 -6.03 -11.54 16.14
C LYS A 33 -6.60 -11.93 14.77
N LYS A 34 -7.77 -12.59 14.75
CA LYS A 34 -8.47 -12.96 13.50
C LYS A 34 -8.93 -11.72 12.72
N GLY A 35 -9.46 -10.72 13.42
CA GLY A 35 -9.85 -9.44 12.80
C GLY A 35 -8.67 -8.70 12.21
N ALA A 36 -7.57 -8.58 12.96
CA ALA A 36 -6.34 -7.93 12.47
C ALA A 36 -5.73 -8.65 11.25
N TYR A 37 -5.83 -9.98 11.19
CA TYR A 37 -5.44 -10.74 10.01
C TYR A 37 -6.33 -10.41 8.81
N LEU A 38 -7.66 -10.43 8.97
CA LEU A 38 -8.59 -10.11 7.89
C LEU A 38 -8.42 -8.67 7.38
N ASP A 39 -8.21 -7.70 8.28
CA ASP A 39 -7.89 -6.31 7.97
C ASP A 39 -6.65 -6.21 7.06
N THR A 40 -5.56 -6.88 7.47
CA THR A 40 -4.32 -6.91 6.69
C THR A 40 -4.52 -7.49 5.28
N ILE A 41 -5.35 -8.53 5.13
CA ILE A 41 -5.64 -9.14 3.82
C ILE A 41 -6.52 -8.22 2.98
N SER A 42 -7.61 -7.68 3.54
CA SER A 42 -8.51 -6.74 2.86
C SER A 42 -7.75 -5.51 2.35
N ASP A 43 -6.83 -4.98 3.15
CA ASP A 43 -5.94 -3.88 2.75
C ASP A 43 -5.15 -4.16 1.47
N ARG A 44 -4.69 -5.41 1.31
CA ARG A 44 -3.94 -5.81 0.10
C ARG A 44 -4.86 -5.94 -1.10
N TYR A 45 -6.08 -6.43 -0.92
CA TYR A 45 -7.08 -6.47 -1.99
C TYR A 45 -7.48 -5.07 -2.45
N VAL A 46 -7.76 -4.16 -1.52
CA VAL A 46 -8.11 -2.77 -1.85
C VAL A 46 -7.00 -2.10 -2.65
N GLU A 47 -5.75 -2.17 -2.16
CA GLU A 47 -4.60 -1.60 -2.88
C GLU A 47 -4.40 -2.24 -4.27
N GLY A 48 -4.53 -3.57 -4.36
CA GLY A 48 -4.42 -4.32 -5.60
C GLY A 48 -5.47 -3.96 -6.64
N ILE A 49 -6.75 -3.86 -6.24
CA ILE A 49 -7.86 -3.52 -7.12
C ILE A 49 -7.70 -2.09 -7.68
N ILE A 50 -7.25 -1.14 -6.86
CA ILE A 50 -7.05 0.25 -7.30
C ILE A 50 -5.92 0.32 -8.33
N LEU A 51 -4.77 -0.31 -8.04
CA LEU A 51 -3.65 -0.34 -8.96
C LEU A 51 -4.00 -1.08 -10.26
N LEU A 52 -4.76 -2.17 -10.18
CA LEU A 52 -5.34 -2.85 -11.35
C LEU A 52 -6.21 -1.90 -12.17
N GLY A 53 -7.07 -1.11 -11.52
CA GLY A 53 -7.89 -0.09 -12.18
C GLY A 53 -7.06 0.91 -12.99
N PHE A 54 -5.89 1.32 -12.48
CA PHE A 54 -4.99 2.23 -13.20
C PHE A 54 -4.40 1.62 -14.48
N LEU A 55 -4.32 0.30 -14.61
CA LEU A 55 -3.84 -0.35 -15.85
C LEU A 55 -4.77 -0.12 -17.05
N PHE A 56 -6.03 0.22 -16.80
CA PHE A 56 -7.04 0.48 -17.83
C PHE A 56 -7.15 1.98 -18.19
N LEU A 57 -6.38 2.84 -17.54
CA LEU A 57 -6.33 4.27 -17.85
C LEU A 57 -5.33 4.54 -18.99
N PRO A 58 -5.59 5.56 -19.82
CA PRO A 58 -4.69 5.95 -20.90
C PRO A 58 -3.50 6.76 -20.36
N LEU A 59 -2.64 6.11 -19.57
CA LEU A 59 -1.48 6.72 -18.93
C LEU A 59 -0.29 6.79 -19.91
N PRO A 60 0.49 7.88 -19.92
CA PRO A 60 1.67 8.00 -20.77
C PRO A 60 2.80 7.08 -20.29
N ALA A 61 3.80 6.88 -21.14
CA ALA A 61 5.08 6.29 -20.72
C ALA A 61 6.01 7.37 -20.16
N PHE A 62 6.82 7.03 -19.15
CA PHE A 62 7.86 7.89 -18.61
C PHE A 62 9.03 7.02 -18.15
N LEU A 63 10.14 7.02 -18.89
CA LEU A 63 11.27 6.09 -18.80
C LEU A 63 10.92 4.60 -19.03
N LEU A 64 9.86 4.12 -18.39
CA LEU A 64 9.22 2.82 -18.56
C LEU A 64 7.73 3.02 -18.91
N SER A 65 7.06 1.96 -19.35
CA SER A 65 5.61 2.00 -19.54
C SER A 65 4.87 2.17 -18.20
N ALA A 66 3.73 2.85 -18.21
CA ALA A 66 2.91 3.01 -17.00
C ALA A 66 2.54 1.67 -16.36
N LYS A 67 2.31 0.63 -17.17
CA LYS A 67 2.01 -0.73 -16.69
C LYS A 67 3.14 -1.31 -15.85
N VAL A 68 4.40 -1.08 -16.25
CA VAL A 68 5.57 -1.51 -15.48
C VAL A 68 5.65 -0.75 -14.17
N TRP A 69 5.41 0.56 -14.16
CA TRP A 69 5.38 1.35 -12.93
C TRP A 69 4.30 0.89 -11.96
N ILE A 70 3.08 0.65 -12.45
CA ILE A 70 1.97 0.14 -11.64
C ILE A 70 2.29 -1.25 -11.07
N PHE A 71 2.89 -2.14 -11.88
CA PHE A 71 3.34 -3.45 -11.40
C PHE A 71 4.39 -3.30 -10.29
N LEU A 72 5.40 -2.44 -10.46
CA LEU A 72 6.42 -2.21 -9.45
C LEU A 72 5.84 -1.62 -8.17
N ALA A 73 4.87 -0.70 -8.27
CA ALA A 73 4.12 -0.19 -7.13
C ALA A 73 3.40 -1.32 -6.37
N LEU A 74 2.64 -2.15 -7.07
CA LEU A 74 1.95 -3.30 -6.49
C LEU A 74 2.92 -4.27 -5.83
N PHE A 75 3.96 -4.67 -6.56
CA PHE A 75 4.94 -5.64 -6.11
C PHE A 75 5.70 -5.15 -4.86
N GLY A 76 6.19 -3.91 -4.87
CA GLY A 76 6.87 -3.33 -3.70
C GLY A 76 5.93 -3.21 -2.50
N SER A 77 4.70 -2.76 -2.69
CA SER A 77 3.68 -2.69 -1.62
C SER A 77 3.36 -4.07 -1.03
N PHE A 78 3.27 -5.12 -1.85
CA PHE A 78 3.12 -6.48 -1.37
C PHE A 78 4.37 -6.96 -0.62
N LEU A 79 5.55 -6.76 -1.19
CA LEU A 79 6.81 -7.24 -0.62
C LEU A 79 7.14 -6.56 0.71
N THR A 80 6.80 -5.29 0.91
CA THR A 80 6.93 -4.64 2.23
C THR A 80 6.10 -5.34 3.31
N THR A 81 4.89 -5.79 2.98
CA THR A 81 3.97 -6.45 3.92
C THR A 81 4.38 -7.90 4.13
N TYR A 82 4.68 -8.61 3.04
CA TYR A 82 5.07 -10.01 3.05
C TYR A 82 6.41 -10.24 3.75
N SER A 83 7.44 -9.43 3.47
CA SER A 83 8.76 -9.57 4.13
C SER A 83 8.66 -9.49 5.65
N LYS A 84 7.83 -8.59 6.19
CA LYS A 84 7.55 -8.49 7.62
C LYS A 84 6.84 -9.75 8.15
N ALA A 85 5.81 -10.22 7.46
CA ALA A 85 5.05 -11.40 7.87
C ALA A 85 5.91 -12.66 7.85
N ALA A 86 6.66 -12.89 6.77
CA ALA A 86 7.55 -14.04 6.60
C ALA A 86 8.71 -14.03 7.61
N ALA A 87 9.28 -12.87 7.94
CA ALA A 87 10.33 -12.79 8.95
C ALA A 87 9.80 -13.16 10.34
N LYS A 88 8.60 -12.72 10.69
CA LYS A 88 7.94 -13.04 11.96
C LYS A 88 7.52 -14.52 12.04
N GLU A 89 6.97 -15.06 10.96
CA GLU A 89 6.58 -16.47 10.85
C GLU A 89 7.79 -17.41 11.04
N LYS A 90 8.95 -17.04 10.49
CA LYS A 90 10.19 -17.81 10.61
C LYS A 90 10.99 -17.48 11.87
N GLU A 91 10.44 -16.70 12.79
CA GLU A 91 11.08 -16.31 14.05
C GLU A 91 12.46 -15.64 13.86
N ILE A 92 12.68 -15.00 12.70
CA ILE A 92 13.92 -14.27 12.38
C ILE A 92 13.99 -12.95 13.17
N VAL A 93 12.84 -12.40 13.53
CA VAL A 93 12.71 -11.17 14.34
C VAL A 93 11.72 -11.39 15.46
N THR A 94 12.09 -11.02 16.68
CA THR A 94 11.22 -11.11 17.88
C THR A 94 10.20 -9.97 17.94
N GLU A 95 10.59 -8.77 17.52
CA GLU A 95 9.69 -7.61 17.44
C GLU A 95 9.27 -7.29 16.00
N GLU A 96 8.08 -6.71 15.85
CA GLU A 96 7.66 -6.19 14.55
C GLU A 96 8.60 -5.07 14.09
N LEU A 97 9.21 -5.25 12.92
CA LEU A 97 9.95 -4.22 12.22
C LEU A 97 9.03 -3.02 11.91
N LYS A 98 9.03 -2.03 12.82
CA LYS A 98 8.30 -0.76 12.67
C LYS A 98 9.03 0.23 11.75
N LYS A 99 10.32 0.00 11.46
CA LYS A 99 11.14 0.87 10.61
C LYS A 99 10.91 0.60 9.12
N GLY A 100 10.65 1.65 8.36
CA GLY A 100 10.59 1.67 6.90
C GLY A 100 10.25 3.06 6.40
N PHE A 101 10.83 3.48 5.27
CA PHE A 101 10.58 4.81 4.69
C PHE A 101 9.13 5.01 4.22
N LEU A 102 8.47 3.94 3.77
CA LEU A 102 7.08 3.99 3.28
C LEU A 102 6.16 3.09 4.11
N THR A 103 5.40 3.71 5.00
CA THR A 103 4.31 3.15 5.79
C THR A 103 3.04 2.96 4.96
N ARG A 104 2.03 2.26 5.51
CA ARG A 104 0.71 2.11 4.86
C ARG A 104 0.07 3.47 4.60
N ALA A 105 0.19 4.41 5.54
CA ALA A 105 -0.38 5.75 5.42
C ALA A 105 0.18 6.51 4.21
N GLU A 106 1.50 6.50 4.00
CA GLU A 106 2.13 7.18 2.86
C GLU A 106 1.72 6.56 1.52
N ARG A 107 1.51 5.23 1.47
CA ARG A 107 0.97 4.57 0.27
C ARG A 107 -0.44 5.05 -0.06
N ILE A 108 -1.33 5.10 0.94
CA ILE A 108 -2.70 5.58 0.78
C ILE A 108 -2.68 7.03 0.30
N ILE A 109 -1.82 7.88 0.88
CA ILE A 109 -1.66 9.29 0.46
C ILE A 109 -1.24 9.37 -1.01
N LEU A 110 -0.24 8.60 -1.44
CA LEU A 110 0.23 8.60 -2.83
C LEU A 110 -0.84 8.11 -3.80
N ILE A 111 -1.62 7.09 -3.44
CA ILE A 111 -2.73 6.58 -4.24
C ILE A 111 -3.85 7.62 -4.36
N THR A 112 -4.23 8.25 -3.23
CA THR A 112 -5.19 9.36 -3.21
C THR A 112 -4.72 10.51 -4.09
N LEU A 113 -3.45 10.91 -3.96
CA LEU A 113 -2.84 11.97 -4.77
C LEU A 113 -2.84 11.61 -6.26
N ALA A 114 -2.53 10.35 -6.61
CA ALA A 114 -2.59 9.86 -7.98
C ALA A 114 -4.00 10.05 -8.57
N MET A 115 -5.04 9.66 -7.84
CA MET A 115 -6.43 9.84 -8.28
C MET A 115 -6.80 11.31 -8.42
N VAL A 116 -6.45 12.16 -7.44
CA VAL A 116 -6.71 13.60 -7.47
C VAL A 116 -6.05 14.25 -8.68
N LEU A 117 -4.76 13.99 -8.92
CA LEU A 117 -4.05 14.54 -10.07
C LEU A 117 -4.59 14.00 -11.39
N GLY A 118 -4.97 12.72 -11.43
CA GLY A 118 -5.60 12.08 -12.59
C GLY A 118 -6.97 12.66 -12.97
N ILE A 119 -7.69 13.27 -12.02
CA ILE A 119 -8.92 14.02 -12.31
C ILE A 119 -8.61 15.24 -13.18
N PHE A 120 -7.47 15.89 -13.00
CA PHE A 120 -7.08 17.04 -13.83
C PHE A 120 -6.34 16.61 -15.10
N ASN A 121 -5.41 15.67 -14.98
CA ASN A 121 -4.60 15.19 -16.09
C ASN A 121 -4.06 13.78 -15.81
N PHE A 122 -4.34 12.83 -16.71
CA PHE A 122 -3.85 11.45 -16.59
C PHE A 122 -2.32 11.34 -16.56
N SER A 123 -1.60 12.25 -17.22
CA SER A 123 -0.14 12.29 -17.15
C SER A 123 0.36 12.61 -15.74
N TRP A 124 -0.39 13.39 -14.97
CA TRP A 124 -0.01 13.76 -13.61
C TRP A 124 -0.26 12.64 -12.60
N LEU A 125 -1.22 11.75 -12.86
CA LEU A 125 -1.46 10.54 -12.06
C LEU A 125 -0.22 9.66 -11.98
N LEU A 126 0.57 9.61 -13.05
CA LEU A 126 1.72 8.72 -13.14
C LEU A 126 2.83 9.09 -12.14
N TYR A 127 3.03 10.37 -11.81
CA TYR A 127 4.14 10.79 -10.95
C TYR A 127 4.04 10.22 -9.52
N PRO A 128 2.89 10.30 -8.80
CA PRO A 128 2.75 9.63 -7.51
C PRO A 128 2.92 8.11 -7.58
N ILE A 129 2.52 7.47 -8.69
CA ILE A 129 2.69 6.02 -8.88
C ILE A 129 4.16 5.64 -9.05
N ILE A 130 4.95 6.46 -9.76
CA ILE A 130 6.41 6.26 -9.87
C ILE A 130 7.05 6.38 -8.48
N ILE A 131 6.68 7.41 -7.71
CA ILE A 131 7.18 7.59 -6.34
C ILE A 131 6.80 6.38 -5.48
N LEU A 132 5.54 5.95 -5.53
CA LEU A 132 5.06 4.77 -4.81
C LEU A 132 5.88 3.53 -5.18
N ALA A 133 6.10 3.29 -6.48
CA ALA A 133 6.89 2.16 -6.98
C ALA A 133 8.32 2.16 -6.45
N ILE A 134 9.01 3.30 -6.50
CA ILE A 134 10.40 3.40 -6.06
C ILE A 134 10.50 3.20 -4.55
N PHE A 135 9.73 3.97 -3.77
CA PHE A 135 9.84 3.95 -2.32
C PHE A 135 9.29 2.67 -1.68
N SER A 136 8.28 2.03 -2.27
CA SER A 136 7.77 0.75 -1.75
C SER A 136 8.80 -0.36 -1.93
N ASN A 137 9.47 -0.45 -3.09
CA ASN A 137 10.53 -1.42 -3.32
C ASN A 137 11.78 -1.15 -2.47
N ILE A 138 12.19 0.11 -2.33
CA ILE A 138 13.28 0.48 -1.40
C ILE A 138 12.94 0.07 0.02
N THR A 139 11.71 0.34 0.49
CA THR A 139 11.27 -0.05 1.83
C THR A 139 11.23 -1.57 1.99
N ALA A 140 10.85 -2.31 0.95
CA ALA A 140 10.85 -3.77 1.00
C ALA A 140 12.28 -4.32 1.14
N LEU A 141 13.22 -3.82 0.34
CA LEU A 141 14.64 -4.17 0.44
C LEU A 141 15.23 -3.79 1.80
N GLN A 142 14.89 -2.60 2.31
CA GLN A 142 15.30 -2.16 3.64
C GLN A 142 14.82 -3.13 4.72
N ARG A 143 13.55 -3.57 4.67
CA ARG A 143 12.99 -4.54 5.63
C ARG A 143 13.70 -5.89 5.53
N ILE A 144 13.89 -6.41 4.31
CA ILE A 144 14.63 -7.66 4.09
C ILE A 144 16.03 -7.57 4.68
N TYR A 145 16.76 -6.49 4.41
CA TYR A 145 18.10 -6.28 4.93
C TYR A 145 18.12 -6.16 6.46
N LEU A 146 17.16 -5.45 7.06
CA LEU A 146 17.04 -5.36 8.51
C LEU A 146 16.75 -6.71 9.17
N SER A 147 15.90 -7.54 8.57
CA SER A 147 15.62 -8.90 9.07
C SER A 147 16.85 -9.82 9.02
N LEU A 148 17.80 -9.57 8.13
CA LEU A 148 19.02 -10.38 8.00
C LEU A 148 20.18 -9.89 8.87
N ARG A 149 20.04 -8.75 9.57
CA ARG A 149 21.12 -8.23 10.42
C ARG A 149 21.27 -9.08 11.69
N PRO A 150 22.49 -9.51 12.05
CA PRO A 150 22.74 -10.21 13.31
C PRO A 150 22.39 -9.32 14.52
N GLY A 151 21.67 -9.87 15.51
CA GLY A 151 21.42 -9.22 16.80
C GLY A 151 19.99 -8.72 17.06
N GLN A 152 18.97 -9.21 16.35
CA GLN A 152 17.54 -8.97 16.66
C GLN A 152 16.82 -10.16 17.31
N ASN A 153 17.56 -11.13 17.85
CA ASN A 153 17.01 -12.20 18.69
C ASN A 153 17.00 -11.77 20.16
#